data_AF-A0A354BGK2-F1
#
_entry.id   AF-A0A354BGK2-F1
#
_cell.length_a   1.000
_cell.length_b   1.000
_cell.length_c   1.000
_cell.angle_alpha   90.00
_cell.angle_beta   90.00
_cell.angle_gamma   90.00
#
_symmetry.space_group_name_H-M   'P 1'
#
loop_
_entity.id
_entity.type
_entity.pdbx_description
1 polymer ?
#
loop_
_entity_poly.entity_id
_entity_poly.type
_entity_poly.pdbx_seq_one_letter_code
_entity_poly.pdbx_strand_id
1 'polypeptide(L)' 'MKTLATLEPLTTRLLEIQRINSAASVLSWDQETYMPAGGGEARAEQIAVLQGIAHQKLVSSEVQSLLSQWVDPA' A
#
# COMPACT_ATOMS: atom_id res chain seq x y z
N MET A 1 -16.02 -1.46 23.03
CA MET A 1 -14.91 -2.24 23.62
C MET A 1 -13.98 -2.61 22.49
N LYS A 2 -12.65 -2.46 22.64
CA LYS A 2 -11.68 -2.82 21.58
C LYS A 2 -11.68 -4.34 21.39
N THR A 3 -12.07 -4.80 20.20
CA THR A 3 -12.10 -6.22 19.78
C THR A 3 -11.60 -6.38 18.35
N LEU A 4 -11.31 -7.62 17.93
CA LEU A 4 -10.96 -7.92 16.54
C LEU A 4 -12.04 -7.47 15.55
N ALA A 5 -13.32 -7.63 15.90
CA ALA A 5 -14.43 -7.18 15.07
C ALA A 5 -14.41 -5.66 14.88
N THR A 6 -14.09 -4.89 15.92
CA THR A 6 -13.99 -3.41 15.82
C THR A 6 -12.70 -2.94 15.14
N LEU A 7 -11.71 -3.82 14.96
CA LEU A 7 -10.45 -3.52 14.27
C LEU A 7 -10.54 -3.76 12.76
N GLU A 8 -11.51 -4.58 12.34
CA GLU A 8 -11.69 -5.04 10.95
C GLU A 8 -11.60 -3.90 9.92
N PRO A 9 -12.28 -2.74 10.10
CA PRO A 9 -12.23 -1.67 9.11
C PRO A 9 -10.82 -1.12 8.87
N LEU A 10 -10.03 -0.94 9.94
CA LEU A 10 -8.64 -0.50 9.85
C LEU A 10 -7.80 -1.55 9.12
N THR A 11 -7.91 -2.81 9.52
CA THR A 11 -7.13 -3.90 8.88
C THR A 11 -7.49 -4.08 7.42
N THR A 12 -8.76 -3.92 7.04
CA THR A 12 -9.21 -4.01 5.66
C THR A 12 -8.55 -2.95 4.79
N ARG A 13 -8.42 -1.71 5.30
CA ARG A 13 -7.68 -0.64 4.60
C ARG A 13 -6.18 -0.87 4.54
N LEU A 14 -5.58 -1.32 5.63
CA LEU A 14 -4.15 -1.65 5.65
C LEU A 14 -3.81 -2.81 4.70
N LEU A 15 -4.68 -3.83 4.62
CA LEU A 15 -4.52 -4.94 3.68
C LEU A 15 -4.65 -4.50 2.22
N GLU A 16 -5.54 -3.55 1.92
CA GLU A 16 -5.65 -2.95 0.59
C GLU A 16 -4.33 -2.27 0.17
N ILE A 17 -3.77 -1.42 1.04
CA ILE A 17 -2.48 -0.77 0.84
C ILE A 17 -1.36 -1.82 0.67
N GLN A 18 -1.36 -2.85 1.53
CA GLN A 18 -0.36 -3.90 1.46
C GLN A 18 -0.42 -4.68 0.15
N ARG A 19 -1.61 -4.95 -0.40
CA ARG A 19 -1.75 -5.64 -1.70
C ARG A 19 -1.16 -4.83 -2.85
N ILE A 20 -1.34 -3.51 -2.83
CA ILE A 20 -0.76 -2.60 -3.83
C ILE A 20 0.77 -2.62 -3.71
N ASN A 21 1.31 -2.53 -2.48
CA ASN A 21 2.74 -2.64 -2.25
C ASN A 21 3.30 -3.99 -2.71
N SER A 22 2.60 -5.10 -2.43
CA SER A 22 3.00 -6.43 -2.90
C SER A 22 3.04 -6.52 -4.43
N ALA A 23 2.09 -5.90 -5.14
CA ALA A 23 2.12 -5.83 -6.60
C ALA A 23 3.35 -5.05 -7.11
N ALA A 24 3.67 -3.91 -6.49
CA ALA A 24 4.87 -3.16 -6.81
C ALA A 24 6.15 -3.97 -6.54
N SER A 25 6.19 -4.75 -5.45
CA SER A 25 7.31 -5.63 -5.13
C SER A 25 7.53 -6.74 -6.18
N VAL A 26 6.45 -7.33 -6.71
CA VAL A 26 6.56 -8.32 -7.80
C VAL A 26 7.13 -7.67 -9.06
N LEU A 27 6.68 -6.45 -9.41
CA LEU A 27 7.23 -5.71 -10.55
C LEU A 27 8.70 -5.33 -10.36
N SER A 28 9.10 -4.97 -9.14
CA SER A 28 10.50 -4.70 -8.81
C SER A 28 11.36 -5.96 -8.94
N TRP A 29 10.88 -7.11 -8.47
CA TRP A 29 11.58 -8.37 -8.67
C TRP A 29 11.71 -8.73 -10.15
N ASP A 30 10.65 -8.58 -10.93
CA ASP A 30 10.68 -8.86 -12.37
C ASP A 30 11.67 -7.94 -13.09
N GLN A 31 11.81 -6.67 -12.65
CA GLN A 31 12.76 -5.71 -13.22
C GLN A 31 14.20 -6.22 -13.17
N GLU A 32 14.55 -6.86 -12.05
CA GLU A 32 15.91 -7.34 -11.77
C GLU A 32 16.17 -8.77 -12.26
N THR A 33 15.15 -9.48 -12.78
CA THR A 33 15.28 -10.91 -13.12
C THR A 33 14.89 -11.24 -14.54
N TYR A 34 13.71 -10.80 -15.00
CA TYR A 34 13.13 -11.25 -16.27
C TYR A 34 12.77 -10.12 -17.24
N MET A 35 12.76 -8.87 -16.78
CA MET A 35 12.39 -7.72 -17.61
C MET A 35 13.27 -7.64 -18.87
N PRO A 36 12.67 -7.50 -20.06
CA PRO A 36 13.43 -7.36 -21.29
C PRO A 36 14.16 -6.02 -21.37
N ALA A 37 15.25 -5.99 -22.14
CA ALA A 37 15.95 -4.75 -22.48
C ALA A 37 14.99 -3.73 -23.11
N GLY A 38 15.11 -2.46 -22.72
CA GLY A 38 14.21 -1.38 -23.16
C GLY A 38 12.91 -1.24 -22.35
N GLY A 39 12.61 -2.16 -21.41
CA GLY A 39 11.40 -2.08 -20.57
C GLY A 39 11.48 -1.13 -19.37
N GLY A 40 12.64 -0.51 -19.11
CA GLY A 40 12.92 0.20 -17.86
C GLY A 40 11.99 1.39 -17.58
N GLU A 41 11.72 2.22 -18.58
CA GLU A 41 10.86 3.41 -18.43
C GLU A 41 9.43 3.02 -18.04
N ALA A 42 8.81 2.12 -18.81
CA ALA A 42 7.46 1.63 -18.52
C ALA A 42 7.38 0.93 -17.16
N ARG A 43 8.42 0.17 -16.78
CA ARG A 43 8.47 -0.49 -15.46
C ARG A 43 8.56 0.52 -14.32
N ALA A 44 9.40 1.55 -14.46
CA ALA A 44 9.53 2.60 -13.47
C ALA A 44 8.20 3.33 -13.26
N GLU A 45 7.49 3.66 -14.34
CA GLU A 45 6.17 4.29 -14.27
C GLU A 45 5.13 3.41 -13.55
N GLN A 46 5.08 2.11 -13.86
CA GLN A 46 4.17 1.17 -13.18
C GLN A 46 4.40 1.13 -11.66
N ILE A 47 5.67 1.02 -11.25
CA ILE A 47 6.04 1.00 -9.83
C ILE A 47 5.69 2.34 -9.17
N ALA A 48 6.02 3.46 -9.81
CA ALA A 48 5.76 4.80 -9.30
C ALA A 48 4.26 5.05 -9.08
N VAL A 49 3.41 4.65 -10.04
CA VAL A 49 1.95 4.78 -9.93
C VAL A 49 1.42 3.95 -8.76
N LEU A 50 1.81 2.68 -8.64
CA LEU A 50 1.34 1.81 -7.56
C LEU A 50 1.78 2.35 -6.19
N GLN A 51 3.04 2.77 -6.05
CA GLN A 51 3.55 3.36 -4.81
C GLN A 51 2.86 4.68 -4.48
N GLY A 52 2.57 5.52 -5.48
CA GLY A 52 1.80 6.75 -5.31
C GLY A 52 0.39 6.48 -4.78
N ILE A 53 -0.32 5.49 -5.34
CA ILE A 53 -1.65 5.09 -4.88
C ILE A 53 -1.59 4.54 -3.45
N ALA A 54 -0.63 3.66 -3.15
CA ALA A 54 -0.45 3.11 -1.81
C ALA A 54 -0.18 4.22 -0.78
N HIS A 55 0.69 5.18 -1.12
CA HIS A 55 0.99 6.33 -0.28
C HIS A 55 -0.24 7.19 -0.03
N GLN A 56 -0.94 7.61 -1.09
CA GLN A 56 -2.15 8.43 -0.97
C GLN A 56 -3.23 7.78 -0.10
N LYS A 57 -3.42 6.46 -0.22
CA LYS A 57 -4.34 5.71 0.64
C LYS A 57 -3.88 5.68 2.09
N LEU A 58 -2.59 5.46 2.33
CA LEU A 58 -2.01 5.41 3.67
C LEU A 58 -2.15 6.74 4.42
N VAL A 59 -1.92 7.87 3.75
CA VAL A 59 -2.00 9.21 4.36
C VAL A 59 -3.40 9.83 4.28
N SER A 60 -4.43 9.04 3.96
CA SER A 60 -5.81 9.52 3.85
C SER A 60 -6.43 9.83 5.21
N SER A 61 -7.39 10.75 5.22
CA SER A 61 -8.18 11.07 6.42
C SER A 61 -8.98 9.87 6.95
N GLU A 62 -9.35 8.92 6.07
CA GLU A 62 -10.00 7.67 6.46
C GLU A 62 -9.08 6.81 7.33
N VAL A 63 -7.83 6.58 6.90
CA VAL A 63 -6.85 5.83 7.69
C VAL A 63 -6.54 6.55 9.00
N GLN A 64 -6.40 7.88 9.00
CA GLN A 64 -6.24 8.67 10.23
C GLN A 64 -7.40 8.44 11.21
N SER A 65 -8.65 8.55 10.74
CA SER A 65 -9.84 8.38 11.56
C SER A 65 -10.00 6.96 12.12
N LEU A 66 -9.55 5.96 11.38
CA LEU A 66 -9.56 4.57 11.84
C LEU A 66 -8.44 4.33 12.85
N LEU A 67 -7.24 4.85 12.59
CA LEU A 67 -6.06 4.66 13.42
C LEU A 67 -6.18 5.38 14.78
N SER A 68 -6.75 6.58 14.82
CA SER A 68 -6.89 7.37 16.05
C SER A 68 -7.78 6.70 17.12
N GLN A 69 -8.62 5.74 16.73
CA GLN A 69 -9.40 4.93 17.68
C GLN A 69 -8.53 3.91 18.43
N TRP A 70 -7.36 3.58 17.87
CA TRP A 70 -6.48 2.52 18.34
C TRP A 70 -5.19 3.04 18.97
N VAL A 71 -4.70 4.19 18.52
CA VAL A 71 -3.49 4.85 19.00
C VAL A 71 -3.87 6.11 19.77
N ASP A 72 -3.19 6.40 20.88
CA ASP A 72 -3.34 7.68 21.58
C ASP A 72 -2.46 8.73 20.88
N PRO A 73 -3.02 9.71 20.18
CA PRO A 73 -2.25 10.80 19.62
C PRO A 73 -1.98 11.77 20.77
N ALA A 74 -0.80 11.64 21.39
CA ALA A 74 -0.31 12.58 22.41
C ALA A 74 -0.56 14.05 22.04
#